data_AF-A0AAV0VNZ7-F1
#
_entry.id   AF-A0AAV0VNZ7-F1
#
_cell.length_a   1.000
_cell.length_b   1.000
_cell.length_c   1.000
_cell.angle_alpha   90.00
_cell.angle_beta   90.00
_cell.angle_gamma   90.00
#
_symmetry.space_group_name_H-M   'P 1'
#
loop_
_entity.id
_entity.type
_entity.pdbx_description
1 polymer ?
#
loop_
_entity_poly.entity_id
_entity_poly.type
_entity_poly.pdbx_seq_one_letter_code
_entity_poly.pdbx_strand_id
1 'polypeptide(L)' 'MHAIIQNHSILMEFALMESKTETAYTLLLTKCKTLYPFLHPTSVMTDFEVALRAVCGNSERHSCWFHYVQVFTYLY' A
#
# COMPACT_ATOMS: atom_id res chain seq x y z
N MET A 1 -4.14 -4.48 -2.70
CA MET A 1 -3.22 -4.45 -1.55
C MET A 1 -2.67 -5.85 -1.34
N HIS A 2 -1.34 -5.96 -1.26
CA HIS A 2 -0.67 -7.23 -0.99
C HIS A 2 0.02 -7.17 0.37
N ALA A 3 -0.03 -8.27 1.13
CA ALA A 3 0.84 -8.47 2.27
C ALA A 3 2.04 -9.32 1.83
N ILE A 4 3.25 -8.93 2.26
CA ILE A 4 4.45 -9.73 2.06
C ILE A 4 4.74 -10.48 3.36
N ILE A 5 4.55 -11.79 3.36
CA ILE A 5 4.77 -12.65 4.53
C ILE A 5 5.73 -13.75 4.11
N GLN A 6 6.85 -13.90 4.83
CA GLN A 6 7.87 -14.91 4.52
C GLN A 6 8.30 -14.91 3.04
N ASN A 7 8.49 -13.72 2.47
CA ASN A 7 8.86 -13.52 1.06
C ASN A 7 7.81 -13.98 0.03
N HIS A 8 6.57 -14.22 0.46
CA HIS A 8 5.43 -14.51 -0.41
C HIS A 8 4.47 -13.33 -0.46
N SER A 9 4.02 -13.00 -1.67
CA SER A 9 3.01 -11.97 -1.87
C SER A 9 1.61 -12.59 -1.81
N ILE A 10 0.80 -12.12 -0.87
CA ILE A 10 -0.57 -12.57 -0.68
C ILE A 10 -1.49 -11.40 -1.02
N LEU A 11 -2.36 -11.60 -2.01
CA LEU A 11 -3.40 -10.62 -2.33
C LEU A 11 -4.40 -10.57 -1.16
N MET A 12 -4.50 -9.42 -0.50
CA MET A 12 -5.40 -9.23 0.64
C MET A 12 -6.74 -8.68 0.16
N GLU A 13 -6.71 -7.55 -0.53
CA GLU A 13 -7.91 -6.84 -0.97
C GLU A 13 -7.68 -6.10 -2.29
N PHE A 14 -8.75 -5.99 -3.08
CA PHE A 14 -8.85 -5.08 -4.21
C PHE A 14 -9.94 -4.05 -3.90
N ALA A 15 -9.61 -2.77 -4.04
CA ALA A 15 -10.54 -1.68 -3.80
C ALA A 15 -10.62 -0.80 -5.05
N LEU A 16 -11.80 -0.73 -5.64
CA LEU A 16 -12.11 0.26 -6.65
C LEU A 16 -12.52 1.55 -5.95
N MET A 17 -11.78 2.62 -6.15
CA MET A 17 -11.97 3.90 -5.47
C MET A 17 -12.27 4.98 -6.50
N GLU A 18 -13.33 5.76 -6.28
CA GLU A 18 -13.69 6.90 -7.15
C GLU A 18 -12.68 8.05 -7.03
N SER A 19 -12.04 8.20 -5.88
CA SER A 19 -11.02 9.22 -5.64
C SER A 19 -9.92 8.72 -4.69
N LYS A 20 -8.71 9.25 -4.88
CA LYS A 20 -7.50 8.91 -4.12
C LYS A 20 -7.26 9.89 -2.97
N THR A 21 -8.27 10.06 -2.10
CA THR A 21 -8.23 11.01 -0.98
C THR A 21 -7.79 10.34 0.32
N GLU A 22 -7.33 11.14 1.28
CA GLU A 22 -6.91 10.66 2.60
C GLU A 22 -8.05 9.93 3.31
N THR A 23 -9.27 10.47 3.23
CA THR A 23 -10.48 9.85 3.76
C THR A 23 -10.74 8.48 3.14
N ALA A 24 -10.61 8.35 1.81
CA ALA A 24 -10.84 7.10 1.11
C ALA A 24 -9.79 6.04 1.52
N TYR A 25 -8.52 6.42 1.66
CA TYR A 25 -7.48 5.52 2.16
C TYR A 25 -7.65 5.15 3.63
N THR A 26 -8.05 6.10 4.47
CA THR A 26 -8.33 5.85 5.89
C THR A 26 -9.44 4.82 6.04
N LEU A 27 -10.53 4.96 5.27
CA LEU A 27 -11.64 4.00 5.27
C LEU A 27 -11.17 2.61 4.86
N LEU A 28 -10.42 2.52 3.76
CA LEU A 28 -9.86 1.26 3.27
C LEU A 28 -8.98 0.59 4.35
N LEU A 29 -7.95 1.29 4.83
CA LEU A 29 -7.01 0.73 5.82
C LEU A 29 -7.68 0.38 7.15
N THR A 30 -8.70 1.13 7.58
CA THR A 30 -9.48 0.81 8.78
C THR A 30 -10.26 -0.49 8.59
N LYS A 31 -10.86 -0.68 7.40
CA LYS A 31 -11.56 -1.93 7.06
C LYS A 31 -10.59 -3.11 7.00
N CYS A 32 -9.42 -2.92 6.37
CA CYS A 32 -8.37 -3.93 6.35
C CYS A 32 -7.92 -4.32 7.76
N LYS A 33 -7.72 -3.35 8.66
CA LYS A 33 -7.34 -3.63 10.06
C LYS A 33 -8.43 -4.38 10.82
N THR A 34 -9.70 -4.15 10.48
CA THR A 34 -10.83 -4.89 11.08
C THR A 34 -10.87 -6.34 10.61
N LEU A 35 -10.60 -6.57 9.32
CA LEU A 35 -10.58 -7.92 8.72
C LEU A 35 -9.32 -8.71 9.08
N TYR A 36 -8.19 -8.02 9.23
CA TYR A 36 -6.88 -8.61 9.51
C TYR A 36 -6.25 -7.96 10.76
N PRO A 37 -6.82 -8.18 11.95
CA PRO A 37 -6.43 -7.48 13.17
C PRO A 37 -4.99 -7.74 13.62
N PHE A 38 -4.41 -8.87 13.19
CA PHE A 38 -3.03 -9.25 13.49
C PHE A 38 -2.01 -8.67 12.50
N LEU A 39 -2.47 -8.03 11.42
CA LEU A 39 -1.58 -7.44 10.43
C LEU A 39 -1.02 -6.12 10.96
N HIS A 40 0.24 -6.15 11.36
CA HIS A 40 1.00 -4.97 11.80
C HIS A 40 2.17 -4.75 10.85
N PRO A 41 1.97 -4.05 9.70
CA PRO A 41 3.02 -3.85 8.72
C PRO A 41 4.12 -2.98 9.32
N THR A 42 5.34 -3.50 9.37
CA THR A 42 6.54 -2.75 9.78
C THR A 42 7.04 -1.86 8.65
N SER A 43 6.85 -2.29 7.41
CA SER A 43 7.13 -1.53 6.20
C SER A 43 5.93 -1.52 5.25
N VAL A 44 5.82 -0.43 4.51
CA VAL A 44 4.75 -0.16 3.55
C VAL A 44 5.38 0.30 2.25
N MET A 45 5.02 -0.38 1.16
CA MET A 45 5.47 -0.06 -0.19
C MET A 45 4.30 0.48 -1.00
N THR A 46 4.39 1.72 -1.46
CA THR A 46 3.30 2.38 -2.19
C THR A 46 3.83 3.25 -3.31
N ASP A 47 2.94 3.61 -4.24
CA ASP A 47 3.21 4.65 -5.21
C ASP A 47 3.34 6.01 -4.50
N PHE A 48 3.83 7.03 -5.23
CA PHE A 48 4.03 8.37 -4.68
C PHE A 48 2.70 9.12 -4.55
N GLU A 49 1.83 8.63 -3.67
CA GLU A 49 0.53 9.22 -3.39
C GLU A 49 0.56 9.90 -2.02
N VAL A 50 0.43 11.22 -2.04
CA VAL A 50 0.55 12.06 -0.83
C VAL A 50 -0.50 11.69 0.22
N ALA A 51 -1.74 11.46 -0.22
CA ALA A 51 -2.86 11.10 0.65
C ALA A 51 -2.66 9.74 1.34
N LEU A 52 -2.13 8.74 0.62
CA LEU A 52 -1.86 7.42 1.20
C LEU A 52 -0.71 7.49 2.23
N ARG A 53 0.31 8.32 1.95
CA ARG A 53 1.42 8.53 2.90
C ARG A 53 0.97 9.11 4.25
N ALA A 54 -0.07 9.94 4.27
CA ALA A 54 -0.60 10.53 5.49
C ALA A 54 -1.18 9.47 6.44
N VAL A 55 -1.75 8.38 5.89
CA VAL A 55 -2.51 7.38 6.66
C VAL A 55 -1.69 6.15 7.06
N CYS A 56 -0.49 5.95 6.50
CA CYS A 56 0.35 4.78 6.79
C CYS A 56 1.04 4.80 8.17
N GLY A 57 0.80 5.82 9.00
CA GLY A 57 1.33 5.88 10.37
C GLY A 57 2.86 5.83 10.42
N ASN A 58 3.39 5.10 11.41
CA ASN A 58 4.84 5.01 11.71
C ASN A 58 5.58 3.89 10.95
N SER A 59 4.93 3.16 10.05
CA SER A 59 5.61 2.12 9.26
C SER A 59 6.70 2.73 8.38
N GLU A 60 7.80 2.01 8.17
CA GLU A 60 8.83 2.40 7.22
C GLU A 60 8.25 2.48 5.80
N ARG A 61 8.60 3.51 5.05
CA ARG A 61 7.94 3.81 3.76
C ARG A 61 8.91 3.62 2.61
N HIS A 62 8.56 2.73 1.70
CA HIS A 62 9.28 2.50 0.46
C HIS A 62 8.43 2.91 -0.74
N SER A 63 9.10 3.36 -1.80
CA SER A 63 8.47 3.52 -3.11
C SER A 63 8.12 2.16 -3.71
N CYS A 64 7.05 2.10 -4.49
CA CYS A 64 6.64 0.90 -5.20
C CYS A 64 7.72 0.37 -6.14
N TRP A 65 8.12 -0.88 -5.91
CA TRP A 65 9.09 -1.59 -6.75
C TRP A 65 8.63 -1.71 -8.20
N PHE A 66 7.34 -2.00 -8.43
CA PHE A 66 6.79 -2.16 -9.77
C PHE A 66 6.94 -0.88 -10.58
N HIS A 67 6.55 0.26 -10.00
CA HIS A 67 6.76 1.57 -10.63
C HIS A 67 8.24 1.93 -10.77
N TYR A 68 9.09 1.60 -9.79
CA TYR A 68 10.53 1.82 -9.89
C TYR A 68 11.11 1.11 -11.12
N VAL A 69 10.89 -0.20 -11.26
CA VAL A 69 11.42 -0.98 -12.40
C VAL A 69 10.81 -0.54 -13.73
N GLN A 70 9.52 -0.21 -13.76
CA GLN A 70 8.87 0.29 -14.99
C GLN A 70 9.54 1.57 -15.49
N VAL A 71 9.85 2.54 -14.62
CA VAL A 71 10.52 3.78 -15.02
C VAL A 71 11.86 3.51 -15.71
N PHE A 72 12.64 2.53 -15.22
CA PHE A 72 13.91 2.17 -15.87
C PHE A 72 13.74 1.36 -17.16
N THR A 73 12.65 0.63 -17.30
CA THR A 73 12.40 -0.21 -18.49
C THR A 73 12.04 0.63 -19.72
N TYR A 74 11.45 1.82 -19.54
CA TYR A 74 11.11 2.73 -20.65
C TYR A 74 12.26 3.66 -21.07
N LEU A 75 13.45 3.51 -20.50
CA LEU A 75 14.65 4.30 -20.83
C LEU A 75 15.63 3.55 -21.75
N TYR A 76 15.24 2.38 -22.28
CA TYR A 76 16.00 1.57 -23.22
C TYR A 76 15.18 1.24 -24.46
#